data_AF-A0A9W5AQX7-F1
#
_entry.id   AF-A0A9W5AQX7-F1
#
_cell.length_a   1.000
_cell.length_b   1.000
_cell.length_c   1.000
_cell.angle_alpha   90.00
_cell.angle_beta   90.00
_cell.angle_gamma   90.00
#
_symmetry.space_group_name_H-M   'P 1'
#
loop_
_entity.id
_entity.type
_entity.pdbx_description
1 polymer ?
#
loop_
_entity_poly.entity_id
_entity_poly.type
_entity_poly.pdbx_seq_one_letter_code
_entity_poly.pdbx_strand_id
1 'polypeptide(L)'
;MQSIDLTLIKMITDHYFIKRDTILQKIEYKGRYFFDKFEMINEPLSYGVQKDHEEGKIIAAHSLISKDNKVENIVFDYNGRTPERFWHKAQLLLREEGFINFTAYQSKTPGHLHLYVHKGHTTLSEGYQIANKLSIMLAQKLPKEWRMFPTLDMPIEFNILALPYELYQKERGASWSKHM
;
A
#
# COMPACT_ATOMS: atom_id res chain seq x y z
N MET A 1 16.77 9.82 14.96
CA MET A 1 16.19 9.45 13.65
C MET A 1 15.18 10.51 13.27
N GLN A 2 15.20 11.01 12.03
CA GLN A 2 14.11 11.86 11.54
C GLN A 2 12.87 10.97 11.35
N SER A 3 11.73 11.39 11.89
CA SER A 3 10.44 10.73 11.66
C SER A 3 10.13 10.74 10.16
N ILE A 4 9.65 9.62 9.61
CA ILE A 4 9.31 9.56 8.20
C ILE A 4 8.07 10.40 7.95
N ASP A 5 8.11 11.18 6.87
CA ASP A 5 6.94 11.91 6.43
C ASP A 5 5.95 10.97 5.72
N LEU A 6 4.89 10.61 6.45
CA LEU A 6 3.78 9.77 5.98
C LEU A 6 2.59 10.58 5.44
N THR A 7 2.67 11.92 5.47
CA THR A 7 1.54 12.79 5.13
C THR A 7 1.06 12.57 3.69
N LEU A 8 1.99 12.23 2.79
CA LEU A 8 1.73 11.98 1.36
C LEU A 8 0.85 10.76 1.10
N ILE A 9 0.79 9.81 2.04
CA ILE A 9 -0.08 8.64 1.93
C ILE A 9 -1.55 9.06 2.08
N LYS A 10 -1.84 10.15 2.80
CA LYS A 10 -3.22 10.55 3.18
C LYS A 10 -3.98 9.37 3.79
N MET A 11 -3.37 8.77 4.82
CA MET A 11 -3.96 7.63 5.51
C MET A 11 -5.33 7.98 6.08
N ILE A 12 -6.22 6.99 6.11
CA ILE A 12 -7.44 7.07 6.89
C ILE A 12 -7.04 6.95 8.37
N THR A 13 -7.43 7.94 9.18
CA THR A 13 -6.97 8.08 10.56
C THR A 13 -8.07 8.00 11.61
N ASP A 14 -9.33 7.74 11.22
CA ASP A 14 -10.44 7.58 12.17
C ASP A 14 -10.43 6.21 12.89
N HIS A 15 -9.74 5.24 12.33
CA HIS A 15 -9.46 3.92 12.91
C HIS A 15 -8.07 3.42 12.49
N TYR A 16 -7.62 2.34 13.10
CA TYR A 16 -6.43 1.60 12.67
C TYR A 16 -6.57 0.12 13.01
N PHE A 17 -5.57 -0.68 12.65
CA PHE A 17 -5.52 -2.09 12.95
C PHE A 17 -4.24 -2.45 13.68
N ILE A 18 -4.31 -3.34 14.66
CA ILE A 18 -3.14 -3.91 15.34
C ILE A 18 -3.04 -5.38 15.00
N LYS A 19 -1.87 -5.82 14.55
CA LYS A 19 -1.59 -7.25 14.42
C LYS A 19 -1.48 -7.92 15.78
N ARG A 20 -2.23 -9.00 15.97
CA ARG A 20 -2.17 -9.90 17.13
C ARG A 20 -1.37 -11.16 16.80
N ASP A 21 -0.89 -11.83 17.85
CA ASP A 21 -0.13 -13.07 17.70
C ASP A 21 -1.02 -14.27 17.34
N THR A 22 -2.27 -14.22 17.77
CA THR A 22 -3.30 -15.24 17.51
C THR A 22 -4.12 -14.93 16.26
N ILE A 23 -4.78 -15.97 15.73
CA ILE A 23 -5.82 -15.81 14.71
C ILE A 23 -7.09 -15.35 15.42
N LEU A 24 -7.65 -14.24 14.99
CA LEU A 24 -8.87 -13.66 15.56
C LEU A 24 -10.12 -14.27 14.92
N GLN A 25 -10.09 -14.43 13.60
CA GLN A 25 -11.21 -14.96 12.85
C GLN A 25 -10.75 -15.72 11.60
N LYS A 26 -11.59 -16.67 11.17
CA LYS A 26 -11.47 -17.39 9.91
C LYS A 26 -12.61 -16.92 9.01
N ILE A 27 -12.27 -16.42 7.83
CA ILE A 27 -13.23 -15.92 6.84
C ILE A 27 -13.15 -16.80 5.60
N GLU A 28 -14.31 -17.22 5.09
CA GLU A 28 -14.41 -17.85 3.78
C GLU A 28 -14.75 -16.81 2.72
N TYR A 29 -13.94 -16.72 1.68
CA TYR A 29 -14.14 -15.76 0.60
C TYR A 29 -13.70 -16.36 -0.73
N LYS A 30 -14.62 -16.40 -1.70
CA LYS A 30 -14.40 -16.99 -3.04
C LYS A 30 -13.79 -18.40 -2.99
N GLY A 31 -14.30 -19.25 -2.08
CA GLY A 31 -13.84 -20.63 -1.91
C GLY A 31 -12.43 -20.78 -1.32
N ARG A 32 -11.88 -19.72 -0.71
CA ARG A 32 -10.61 -19.73 0.02
C ARG A 32 -10.83 -19.32 1.47
N TYR A 33 -9.96 -19.80 2.35
CA TYR A 33 -9.94 -19.41 3.75
C TYR A 33 -8.88 -18.35 4.01
N PHE A 34 -9.29 -17.27 4.67
CA PHE A 34 -8.45 -16.20 5.17
C PHE A 34 -8.45 -16.26 6.70
N PHE A 35 -7.27 -16.08 7.28
CA PHE A 35 -7.09 -16.08 8.73
C PHE A 35 -6.65 -14.68 9.13
N ASP A 36 -7.57 -13.96 9.74
CA ASP A 36 -7.32 -12.60 10.17
C ASP A 36 -6.50 -12.59 11.46
N LYS A 37 -5.49 -11.74 11.49
CA LYS A 37 -4.66 -11.47 12.66
C LYS A 37 -4.67 -9.99 13.01
N PHE A 38 -5.41 -9.15 12.29
CA PHE A 38 -5.49 -7.73 12.52
C PHE A 38 -6.80 -7.40 13.22
N GLU A 39 -6.69 -6.85 14.42
CA GLU A 39 -7.83 -6.34 15.15
C GLU A 39 -8.05 -4.88 14.78
N MET A 40 -9.27 -4.54 14.35
CA MET A 40 -9.66 -3.14 14.15
C MET A 40 -9.81 -2.45 15.50
N ILE A 41 -9.11 -1.34 15.69
CA ILE A 41 -9.27 -0.46 16.83
C ILE A 41 -10.05 0.77 16.37
N ASN A 42 -11.23 0.95 16.95
CA ASN A 42 -12.13 2.07 16.63
C ASN A 42 -11.72 3.35 17.38
N GLU A 43 -10.46 3.74 17.21
CA GLU A 43 -9.85 4.94 17.77
C GLU A 43 -8.95 5.60 16.72
N PRO A 44 -8.71 6.91 16.79
CA PRO A 44 -7.89 7.58 15.80
C PRO A 44 -6.45 7.03 15.73
N LEU A 45 -5.90 6.93 14.52
CA LEU A 45 -4.49 6.62 14.27
C LEU A 45 -3.60 7.80 14.72
N SER A 46 -3.36 7.90 16.02
CA SER A 46 -2.61 8.99 16.63
C SER A 46 -1.10 8.91 16.36
N TYR A 47 -0.39 10.00 16.60
CA TYR A 47 1.07 10.02 16.57
C TYR A 47 1.68 9.02 17.58
N GLY A 48 1.05 8.81 18.74
CA GLY A 48 1.50 7.82 19.72
C GLY A 48 1.48 6.39 19.16
N VAL A 49 0.41 6.02 18.46
CA VAL A 49 0.29 4.71 17.79
C VAL A 49 1.34 4.55 16.69
N GLN A 50 1.57 5.60 15.88
CA GLN A 50 2.61 5.60 14.85
C GLN A 50 4.00 5.41 15.47
N LYS A 51 4.29 6.12 16.57
CA LYS A 51 5.55 5.97 17.30
C LYS A 51 5.73 4.57 17.89
N ASP A 52 4.70 4.00 18.51
CA ASP A 52 4.78 2.63 19.05
C ASP A 52 4.99 1.59 17.94
N HIS A 53 4.48 1.86 16.74
CA HIS A 53 4.77 1.06 15.55
C HIS A 53 6.22 1.19 15.06
N GLU A 54 6.71 2.43 14.94
CA GLU A 54 8.10 2.71 14.54
C GLU A 54 9.12 2.08 15.51
N GLU A 55 8.81 2.08 16.81
CA GLU A 55 9.62 1.44 17.86
C GLU A 55 9.45 -0.08 17.92
N GLY A 56 8.60 -0.66 17.06
CA GLY A 56 8.38 -2.10 16.96
C GLY A 56 7.59 -2.72 18.12
N LYS A 57 6.98 -1.90 18.98
CA LYS A 57 6.13 -2.39 20.10
C LYS A 57 4.83 -2.99 19.59
N ILE A 58 4.29 -2.43 18.51
CA ILE A 58 3.09 -2.92 17.82
C ILE A 58 3.31 -2.97 16.31
N ILE A 59 2.51 -3.77 15.61
CA ILE A 59 2.42 -3.69 14.15
C ILE A 59 1.06 -3.06 13.82
N ALA A 60 1.07 -1.75 13.61
CA ALA A 60 -0.11 -1.01 13.20
C ALA A 60 -0.27 -1.07 11.67
N ALA A 61 -1.52 -1.06 11.20
CA ALA A 61 -1.89 -0.95 9.80
C ALA A 61 -3.01 0.07 9.61
N HIS A 62 -3.07 0.67 8.42
CA HIS A 62 -4.12 1.61 8.03
C HIS A 62 -5.02 1.00 6.95
N SER A 63 -6.28 1.44 6.90
CA SER A 63 -7.18 1.14 5.78
C SER A 63 -6.74 1.83 4.50
N LEU A 64 -6.76 1.10 3.38
CA LEU A 64 -6.58 1.69 2.06
C LEU A 64 -7.90 2.21 1.46
N ILE A 65 -9.01 1.60 1.85
CA ILE A 65 -10.35 1.86 1.32
C ILE A 65 -11.15 2.69 2.33
N SER A 66 -11.70 3.82 1.90
CA SER A 66 -12.55 4.66 2.74
C SER A 66 -13.97 4.09 2.86
N LYS A 67 -14.71 4.59 3.86
CA LYS A 67 -16.15 4.28 4.05
C LYS A 67 -17.01 4.58 2.83
N ASP A 68 -16.58 5.50 1.98
CA ASP A 68 -17.29 5.92 0.76
C ASP A 68 -16.84 5.11 -0.48
N ASN A 69 -16.16 3.98 -0.27
CA ASN A 69 -15.58 3.13 -1.32
C ASN A 69 -14.66 3.92 -2.26
N LYS A 70 -13.78 4.73 -1.69
CA LYS A 70 -12.72 5.46 -2.40
C LYS A 70 -11.34 5.00 -1.94
N VAL A 71 -10.34 5.19 -2.80
CA VAL A 71 -8.92 4.97 -2.48
C VAL A 71 -8.10 6.20 -2.89
N GLU A 72 -7.19 6.62 -2.02
CA GLU A 72 -6.22 7.69 -2.37
C GLU A 72 -5.02 7.13 -3.14
N ASN A 73 -4.65 5.87 -2.89
CA ASN A 73 -3.46 5.26 -3.45
C ASN A 73 -3.75 3.89 -4.06
N ILE A 74 -3.00 3.58 -5.11
CA ILE A 74 -2.79 2.21 -5.57
C ILE A 74 -1.42 1.78 -5.05
N VAL A 75 -1.30 0.57 -4.51
CA VAL A 75 -0.08 0.13 -3.84
C VAL A 75 0.44 -1.17 -4.43
N PHE A 76 1.72 -1.21 -4.78
CA PHE A 76 2.44 -2.46 -4.96
C PHE A 76 3.04 -2.86 -3.61
N ASP A 77 2.65 -4.03 -3.11
CA ASP A 77 3.28 -4.71 -1.99
C ASP A 77 4.29 -5.72 -2.54
N TYR A 78 5.53 -5.26 -2.72
CA TYR A 78 6.63 -6.03 -3.27
C TYR A 78 7.33 -6.85 -2.18
N ASN A 79 7.42 -8.17 -2.43
CA ASN A 79 7.92 -9.18 -1.51
C ASN A 79 9.09 -9.99 -2.10
N GLY A 80 9.78 -9.44 -3.10
CA GLY A 80 10.95 -10.06 -3.71
C GLY A 80 12.26 -9.66 -3.02
N ARG A 81 13.39 -10.07 -3.60
CA ARG A 81 14.74 -9.87 -3.01
C ARG A 81 15.58 -8.77 -3.65
N THR A 82 15.14 -8.24 -4.80
CA THR A 82 15.86 -7.22 -5.57
C THR A 82 15.06 -5.90 -5.69
N PRO A 83 14.90 -5.14 -4.60
CA PRO A 83 14.07 -3.93 -4.57
C PRO A 83 14.53 -2.87 -5.58
N GLU A 84 15.82 -2.76 -5.87
CA GLU A 84 16.38 -1.80 -6.83
C GLU A 84 15.87 -2.10 -8.24
N ARG A 85 15.86 -3.40 -8.61
CA ARG A 85 15.38 -3.86 -9.92
C ARG A 85 13.87 -3.65 -10.04
N PHE A 86 13.13 -3.95 -8.97
CA PHE A 86 11.69 -3.70 -8.91
C PHE A 86 11.39 -2.20 -9.07
N TRP A 87 12.00 -1.35 -8.24
CA TRP A 87 11.83 0.10 -8.28
C TRP A 87 12.15 0.65 -9.67
N HIS A 88 13.31 0.28 -10.24
CA HIS A 88 13.73 0.81 -11.54
C HIS A 88 12.74 0.49 -12.67
N LYS A 89 12.13 -0.69 -12.67
CA LYS A 89 11.11 -1.05 -13.68
C LYS A 89 9.75 -0.44 -13.37
N ALA A 90 9.37 -0.40 -12.10
CA ALA A 90 8.10 0.18 -11.67
C ALA A 90 8.04 1.68 -11.94
N GLN A 91 9.08 2.45 -11.62
CA GLN A 91 9.12 3.91 -11.88
C GLN A 91 8.99 4.23 -13.37
N LEU A 92 9.60 3.43 -14.26
CA LEU A 92 9.52 3.62 -15.71
C LEU A 92 8.10 3.34 -16.21
N LEU A 93 7.51 2.22 -15.77
CA LEU A 93 6.13 1.88 -16.08
C LEU A 93 5.15 2.97 -15.60
N LEU A 94 5.30 3.44 -14.37
CA LEU A 94 4.43 4.47 -13.79
C LEU A 94 4.50 5.76 -14.61
N ARG A 95 5.71 6.20 -14.99
CA ARG A 95 5.89 7.36 -15.88
C ARG A 95 5.27 7.16 -17.26
N GLU A 96 5.46 6.00 -17.88
CA GLU A 96 4.86 5.65 -19.17
C GLU A 96 3.32 5.72 -19.11
N GLU A 97 2.74 5.31 -17.98
CA GLU A 97 1.29 5.35 -17.72
C GLU A 97 0.78 6.71 -17.20
N GLY A 98 1.66 7.72 -17.10
CA GLY A 98 1.30 9.09 -16.69
C GLY A 98 1.23 9.32 -15.18
N PHE A 99 1.62 8.35 -14.35
CA PHE A 99 1.77 8.54 -12.90
C PHE A 99 3.11 9.17 -12.59
N ILE A 100 3.09 10.39 -12.04
CA ILE A 100 4.30 11.20 -11.77
C ILE A 100 4.57 11.41 -10.27
N ASN A 101 3.65 10.96 -9.40
CA ASN A 101 3.73 11.10 -7.96
C ASN A 101 3.58 9.73 -7.32
N PHE A 102 4.69 9.17 -6.85
CA PHE A 102 4.71 7.89 -6.15
C PHE A 102 5.86 7.82 -5.16
N THR A 103 5.69 7.01 -4.13
CA THR A 103 6.66 6.84 -3.04
C THR A 103 6.78 5.38 -2.66
N ALA A 104 8.01 4.87 -2.70
CA ALA A 104 8.35 3.57 -2.13
C ALA A 104 8.84 3.74 -0.70
N TYR A 105 8.29 2.91 0.18
CA TYR A 105 8.72 2.79 1.56
C TYR A 105 9.15 1.35 1.84
N GLN A 106 10.09 1.19 2.76
CA GLN A 106 10.47 -0.11 3.29
C GLN A 106 9.35 -0.64 4.20
N SER A 107 9.03 -1.92 4.03
CA SER A 107 8.18 -2.64 4.98
C SER A 107 9.01 -3.25 6.10
N LYS A 108 8.40 -4.04 7.00
CA LYS A 108 9.11 -4.71 8.10
C LYS A 108 10.24 -5.63 7.62
N THR A 109 10.08 -6.24 6.44
CA THR A 109 11.03 -7.25 5.94
C THR A 109 12.06 -6.55 5.06
N PRO A 110 13.37 -6.70 5.34
CA PRO A 110 14.42 -6.12 4.50
C PRO A 110 14.27 -6.53 3.03
N GLY A 111 14.33 -5.55 2.14
CA GLY A 111 14.15 -5.73 0.69
C GLY A 111 12.70 -5.69 0.20
N HIS A 112 11.71 -5.79 1.09
CA HIS A 112 10.29 -5.66 0.72
C HIS A 112 9.87 -4.19 0.73
N LEU A 113 9.02 -3.80 -0.22
CA LEU A 113 8.61 -2.41 -0.40
C LEU A 113 7.08 -2.29 -0.49
N HIS A 114 6.55 -1.23 0.11
CA HIS A 114 5.25 -0.69 -0.26
C HIS A 114 5.45 0.52 -1.18
N LEU A 115 5.12 0.37 -2.47
CA LEU A 115 5.16 1.46 -3.45
C LEU A 115 3.75 2.04 -3.63
N TYR A 116 3.54 3.22 -3.04
CA TYR A 116 2.29 3.98 -3.13
C TYR A 116 2.30 4.87 -4.37
N VAL A 117 1.31 4.67 -5.23
CA VAL A 117 1.00 5.53 -6.39
C VAL A 117 -0.09 6.50 -5.96
N HIS A 118 0.27 7.78 -5.84
CA HIS A 118 -0.59 8.83 -5.30
C HIS A 118 -1.57 9.34 -6.38
N LYS A 119 -2.65 8.59 -6.60
CA LYS A 119 -3.65 8.91 -7.63
C LYS A 119 -4.69 9.93 -7.17
N GLY A 120 -5.09 9.86 -5.89
CA GLY A 120 -6.13 10.68 -5.28
C GLY A 120 -7.56 10.26 -5.64
N HIS A 121 -8.47 10.36 -4.66
CA HIS A 121 -9.94 10.34 -4.76
C HIS A 121 -10.52 9.41 -5.85
N THR A 122 -9.99 8.20 -5.94
CA THR A 122 -10.34 7.24 -7.00
C THR A 122 -11.45 6.32 -6.51
N THR A 123 -12.42 5.98 -7.36
CA THR A 123 -13.45 4.99 -6.98
C THR A 123 -12.82 3.63 -6.73
N LEU A 124 -13.35 2.84 -5.80
CA LEU A 124 -12.80 1.52 -5.52
C LEU A 124 -12.75 0.61 -6.76
N SER A 125 -13.80 0.64 -7.60
CA SER A 125 -13.84 -0.12 -8.85
C SER A 125 -12.74 0.29 -9.83
N GLU A 126 -12.54 1.60 -10.03
CA GLU A 126 -11.44 2.11 -10.86
C GLU A 126 -10.08 1.75 -10.25
N GLY A 127 -9.97 1.81 -8.92
CA GLY A 127 -8.77 1.40 -8.20
C GLY A 127 -8.38 -0.04 -8.48
N TYR A 128 -9.34 -0.98 -8.44
CA TYR A 128 -9.10 -2.38 -8.82
C TYR A 128 -8.63 -2.52 -10.28
N GLN A 129 -9.26 -1.79 -11.21
CA GLN A 129 -8.89 -1.85 -12.63
C GLN A 129 -7.46 -1.35 -12.86
N ILE A 130 -7.08 -0.24 -12.24
CA ILE A 130 -5.73 0.33 -12.34
C ILE A 130 -4.70 -0.60 -11.70
N ALA A 131 -4.98 -1.09 -10.48
CA ALA A 131 -4.14 -2.04 -9.78
C ALA A 131 -3.85 -3.27 -10.64
N ASN A 132 -4.88 -3.86 -11.25
CA ASN A 132 -4.74 -5.02 -12.12
C ASN A 132 -3.94 -4.69 -13.40
N LYS A 133 -4.27 -3.58 -14.07
CA LYS A 133 -3.57 -3.12 -15.30
C LYS A 133 -2.07 -2.96 -15.04
N LEU A 134 -1.70 -2.20 -14.00
CA LEU A 134 -0.32 -1.95 -13.63
C LEU A 134 0.42 -3.25 -13.27
N SER A 135 -0.24 -4.18 -12.57
CA SER A 135 0.34 -5.49 -12.25
C SER A 135 0.68 -6.29 -13.51
N ILE A 136 -0.26 -6.38 -14.46
CA ILE A 136 -0.10 -7.13 -15.70
C ILE A 136 1.04 -6.53 -16.54
N MET A 137 1.07 -5.20 -16.67
CA MET A 137 2.12 -4.52 -17.44
C MET A 137 3.51 -4.70 -16.82
N LEU A 138 3.62 -4.62 -15.48
CA LEU A 138 4.90 -4.86 -14.82
C LEU A 138 5.34 -6.33 -14.93
N ALA A 139 4.38 -7.26 -14.89
CA ALA A 139 4.64 -8.70 -15.00
C ALA A 139 5.20 -9.12 -16.38
N GLN A 140 4.98 -8.31 -17.43
CA GLN A 140 5.63 -8.51 -18.73
C GLN A 140 7.13 -8.18 -18.70
N LYS A 141 7.56 -7.34 -17.75
CA LYS A 141 8.94 -6.84 -17.64
C LYS A 141 9.73 -7.53 -16.50
N LEU A 142 9.05 -8.10 -15.51
CA LEU A 142 9.62 -8.73 -14.32
C LEU A 142 8.79 -9.94 -13.86
N PRO A 143 9.40 -10.99 -13.29
CA PRO A 143 8.68 -12.01 -12.55
C PRO A 143 7.84 -11.38 -11.44
N LYS A 144 6.59 -11.82 -11.29
CA LYS A 144 5.66 -11.25 -10.30
C LYS A 144 6.04 -11.69 -8.88
N GLU A 145 6.62 -10.77 -8.14
CA GLU A 145 6.95 -10.91 -6.71
C GLU A 145 6.21 -9.87 -5.86
N TRP A 146 5.08 -9.36 -6.35
CA TRP A 146 4.27 -8.35 -5.68
C TRP A 146 2.78 -8.72 -5.66
N ARG A 147 2.11 -8.19 -4.64
CA ARG A 147 0.65 -8.09 -4.58
C ARG A 147 0.24 -6.64 -4.88
N MET A 148 -0.97 -6.47 -5.42
CA MET A 148 -1.55 -5.16 -5.62
C MET A 148 -2.62 -4.87 -4.57
N PHE A 149 -2.72 -3.60 -4.20
CA PHE A 149 -3.82 -3.07 -3.41
C PHE A 149 -4.39 -1.80 -4.07
N PRO A 150 -5.71 -1.57 -4.04
CA PRO A 150 -6.71 -2.51 -3.55
C PRO A 150 -6.82 -3.74 -4.47
N THR A 151 -7.31 -4.87 -3.97
CA THR A 151 -7.61 -6.07 -4.76
C THR A 151 -8.91 -6.77 -4.33
N LEU A 152 -9.53 -7.45 -5.30
CA LEU A 152 -10.71 -8.30 -5.13
C LEU A 152 -10.35 -9.74 -4.77
N ASP A 153 -9.07 -10.08 -4.65
CA ASP A 153 -8.61 -11.44 -4.36
C ASP A 153 -8.77 -11.82 -2.88
N MET A 154 -9.13 -10.86 -2.03
CA MET A 154 -9.38 -11.03 -0.60
C MET A 154 -10.56 -10.18 -0.14
N PRO A 155 -11.13 -10.45 1.04
CA PRO A 155 -12.19 -9.63 1.61
C PRO A 155 -11.77 -8.16 1.74
N ILE A 156 -12.75 -7.26 1.76
CA ILE A 156 -12.50 -5.82 1.70
C ILE A 156 -11.68 -5.35 2.91
N GLU A 157 -11.94 -5.93 4.08
CA GLU A 157 -11.27 -5.68 5.36
C GLU A 157 -9.78 -6.10 5.38
N PHE A 158 -9.33 -6.92 4.42
CA PHE A 158 -7.91 -7.26 4.26
C PHE A 158 -7.16 -6.27 3.37
N ASN A 159 -7.83 -5.27 2.79
CA ASN A 159 -7.18 -4.20 2.03
C ASN A 159 -6.62 -3.11 2.99
N ILE A 160 -5.80 -3.58 3.91
CA ILE A 160 -5.05 -2.78 4.89
C ILE A 160 -3.56 -2.94 4.61
N LEU A 161 -2.77 -1.93 4.99
CA LEU A 161 -1.32 -1.96 4.84
C LEU A 161 -0.68 -1.61 6.18
N ALA A 162 0.29 -2.44 6.60
CA ALA A 162 1.14 -2.10 7.72
C ALA A 162 1.79 -0.74 7.45
N LEU A 163 1.87 0.09 8.49
CA LEU A 163 2.53 1.38 8.37
C LEU A 163 3.97 1.17 7.87
N PRO A 164 4.46 2.04 6.98
CA PRO A 164 5.82 1.93 6.47
C PRO A 164 6.87 2.32 7.52
N TYR A 165 8.06 1.72 7.42
CA TYR A 165 9.12 1.89 8.40
C TYR A 165 10.21 2.87 7.99
N GLU A 166 10.49 3.02 6.69
CA GLU A 166 11.51 3.95 6.18
C GLU A 166 11.18 4.40 4.76
N LEU A 167 11.60 5.60 4.37
CA LEU A 167 11.54 6.04 2.97
C LEU A 167 12.59 5.28 2.16
N TYR A 168 12.17 4.58 1.11
CA TYR A 168 13.11 3.96 0.16
C TYR A 168 13.47 4.96 -0.95
N GLN A 169 12.47 5.39 -1.72
CA GLN A 169 12.66 6.36 -2.80
C GLN A 169 11.34 7.05 -3.13
N LYS A 170 11.40 8.27 -3.66
CA LYS A 170 10.21 9.01 -4.12
C LYS A 170 10.47 9.67 -5.46
N GLU A 171 9.43 9.72 -6.29
CA GLU A 171 9.43 10.48 -7.53
C GLU A 171 8.33 11.53 -7.49
N ARG A 172 8.65 12.75 -7.92
CA ARG A 172 7.74 13.87 -8.00
C ARG A 172 7.93 14.55 -9.35
N GLY A 173 6.84 14.73 -10.07
CA GLY A 173 6.82 15.50 -11.30
C GLY A 173 5.73 16.57 -11.25
N ALA A 174 6.02 17.73 -11.82
CA ALA A 174 4.98 18.61 -12.34
C ALA A 174 4.79 18.21 -13.80
N SER A 175 3.64 17.64 -14.16
CA SER A 175 3.32 17.44 -15.58
C SER A 175 3.02 18.80 -16.18
N TRP A 176 4.00 19.38 -16.86
CA TRP A 176 3.69 20.25 -17.98
C TRP A 176 3.32 19.32 -19.13
N SER A 177 2.03 19.24 -19.41
CA SER A 177 1.46 18.47 -20.50
C SER A 177 2.21 18.76 -21.81
N LYS A 178 2.80 17.74 -22.42
CA LYS A 178 3.21 17.74 -23.85
C LYS A 178 1.99 17.67 -24.80
N HIS A 179 0.93 18.37 -24.42
CA HIS A 179 -0.25 18.64 -25.23
C HIS A 179 -0.55 20.14 -25.13
N MET A 180 0.40 20.94 -25.61
CA MET A 180 0.15 22.19 -26.32
C MET A 180 0.69 22.00 -27.74
#